data_AF-A0A960ECG3-F1
#
_entry.id   AF-A0A960ECG3-F1
#
_cell.length_a   1.000
_cell.length_b   1.000
_cell.length_c   1.000
_cell.angle_alpha   90.00
_cell.angle_beta   90.00
_cell.angle_gamma   90.00
#
_symmetry.space_group_name_H-M   'P 1'
#
loop_
_entity.id
_entity.type
_entity.pdbx_description
1 polymer ?
#
loop_
_entity_poly.entity_id
_entity_poly.type
_entity_poly.pdbx_seq_one_letter_code
_entity_poly.pdbx_strand_id
1 'polypeptide(L)'
;MTNTVDPRSLSLDELRSLRNRLQAEDDVVSYVRRVAQARVDLVRAEQHRRERGERSEDLSSELRVVLSSHLTSGAPRPPRPVEDLGDNELSNELDRICAEHGFSRLDDLTIDGLASLER
;
A
#
# COMPACT_ATOMS: atom_id res chain seq x y z
N MET A 1 11.27 7.24 19.80
CA MET A 1 10.68 7.50 21.13
C MET A 1 9.21 7.83 20.92
N THR A 2 8.29 6.94 21.26
CA THR A 2 6.86 7.26 21.27
C THR A 2 6.57 8.11 22.50
N ASN A 3 6.27 9.40 22.29
CA ASN A 3 5.88 10.28 23.36
C ASN A 3 4.42 9.95 23.74
N THR A 4 4.24 9.00 24.65
CA THR A 4 2.91 8.56 25.07
C THR A 4 2.30 9.61 26.00
N VAL A 5 1.31 10.35 25.50
CA VAL A 5 0.51 11.33 26.27
C VAL A 5 -0.50 10.57 27.14
N ASP A 6 -0.66 10.94 28.42
CA ASP A 6 -1.75 10.42 29.27
C ASP A 6 -3.09 11.03 28.82
N PRO A 7 -4.07 10.24 28.35
CA PRO A 7 -5.36 10.77 27.93
C PRO A 7 -6.13 11.47 29.06
N ARG A 8 -5.88 11.12 30.33
CA ARG A 8 -6.61 11.70 31.46
C ARG A 8 -6.20 13.15 31.77
N SER A 9 -5.04 13.58 31.26
CA SER A 9 -4.58 14.95 31.45
C SER A 9 -5.11 15.92 30.39
N LEU A 10 -5.83 15.42 29.38
CA LEU A 10 -6.38 16.21 28.28
C LEU A 10 -7.86 16.52 28.52
N SER A 11 -8.27 17.75 28.19
CA SER A 11 -9.68 18.10 28.04
C SER A 11 -10.34 17.29 26.92
N LEU A 12 -11.68 17.27 26.91
CA LEU A 12 -12.44 16.56 25.87
C LEU A 12 -12.10 17.05 24.45
N ASP A 13 -11.88 18.35 24.28
CA ASP A 13 -11.57 18.93 22.98
C ASP A 13 -10.14 18.63 22.54
N GLU A 14 -9.19 18.62 23.48
CA GLU A 14 -7.82 18.16 23.22
C GLU A 14 -7.79 16.67 22.86
N LEU A 15 -8.56 15.83 23.55
CA LEU A 15 -8.68 14.40 23.23
C LEU A 15 -9.22 14.18 21.83
N ARG A 16 -10.28 14.90 21.45
CA ARG A 16 -10.87 14.80 20.10
C ARG A 16 -9.89 15.25 19.04
N SER A 17 -9.17 16.35 19.29
CA SER A 17 -8.18 16.89 18.37
C SER A 17 -6.99 15.94 18.20
N LEU A 18 -6.47 15.39 19.31
CA LEU A 18 -5.40 14.41 19.31
C LEU A 18 -5.81 13.15 18.54
N ARG A 19 -7.00 12.60 18.84
CA ARG A 19 -7.53 11.42 18.14
C ARG A 19 -7.64 11.67 16.64
N ASN A 20 -8.22 12.81 16.24
CA ASN A 20 -8.39 13.12 14.82
C ASN A 20 -7.04 13.22 14.10
N ARG A 21 -6.05 13.87 14.72
CA ARG A 21 -4.69 13.97 14.18
C ARG A 21 -4.03 12.59 14.05
N LEU A 22 -4.04 11.79 15.11
CA LEU A 22 -3.46 10.43 15.07
C LEU A 22 -4.18 9.53 14.05
N GLN A 23 -5.49 9.69 13.89
CA GLN A 23 -6.24 8.95 12.89
C GLN A 23 -5.85 9.35 11.47
N ALA A 24 -5.65 10.65 11.20
CA ALA A 24 -5.19 11.12 9.90
C ALA A 24 -3.76 10.60 9.59
N GLU A 25 -2.87 10.62 10.57
CA GLU A 25 -1.52 10.04 10.46
C GLU A 25 -1.58 8.52 10.16
N ASP A 26 -2.45 7.77 10.86
CA ASP A 26 -2.66 6.33 10.61
C ASP A 26 -3.28 6.05 9.24
N ASP A 27 -4.19 6.89 8.77
CA ASP A 27 -4.83 6.73 7.46
C ASP A 27 -3.79 6.86 6.32
N VAL A 28 -2.84 7.79 6.43
CA VAL A 28 -1.71 7.92 5.50
C VAL A 28 -0.86 6.66 5.48
N VAL A 29 -0.41 6.18 6.65
CA VAL A 29 0.42 4.97 6.74
C VAL A 29 -0.33 3.75 6.22
N SER A 30 -1.61 3.62 6.54
CA SER A 30 -2.47 2.55 6.07
C SER A 30 -2.70 2.59 4.55
N TYR A 31 -2.79 3.78 3.96
CA TYR A 31 -2.85 3.97 2.51
C TYR A 31 -1.56 3.48 1.84
N VAL A 32 -0.41 4.03 2.23
CA VAL A 32 0.89 3.68 1.63
C VAL A 32 1.20 2.19 1.79
N ARG A 33 0.88 1.61 2.96
CA ARG A 33 1.01 0.16 3.18
C ARG A 33 0.20 -0.67 2.18
N ARG A 34 -1.04 -0.29 1.89
CA ARG A 34 -1.89 -1.01 0.92
C ARG A 34 -1.36 -0.88 -0.50
N VAL A 35 -0.86 0.29 -0.88
CA VAL A 35 -0.23 0.50 -2.20
C VAL A 35 1.03 -0.36 -2.32
N ALA A 36 1.90 -0.37 -1.31
CA ALA A 36 3.09 -1.21 -1.30
C ALA A 36 2.76 -2.71 -1.37
N GLN A 37 1.76 -3.17 -0.61
CA GLN A 37 1.26 -4.55 -0.69
C GLN A 37 0.78 -4.90 -2.10
N ALA A 38 -0.01 -4.01 -2.73
CA ALA A 38 -0.47 -4.23 -4.10
C ALA A 38 0.71 -4.33 -5.08
N ARG A 39 1.74 -3.50 -4.95
CA ARG A 39 2.94 -3.56 -5.80
C ARG A 39 3.68 -4.89 -5.65
N VAL A 40 3.86 -5.39 -4.43
CA VAL A 40 4.48 -6.70 -4.17
C VAL A 40 3.63 -7.84 -4.74
N ASP A 41 2.31 -7.76 -4.62
CA ASP A 41 1.43 -8.79 -5.17
C ASP A 41 1.43 -8.81 -6.71
N LEU A 42 1.71 -7.68 -7.38
CA LEU A 42 1.98 -7.66 -8.82
C LEU A 42 3.30 -8.35 -9.19
N VAL A 43 4.34 -8.22 -8.36
CA VAL A 43 5.60 -8.95 -8.56
C VAL A 43 5.35 -10.46 -8.48
N ARG A 44 4.58 -10.91 -7.50
CA ARG A 44 4.21 -12.33 -7.34
C ARG A 44 3.41 -12.85 -8.52
N ALA A 45 2.43 -12.07 -8.99
CA ALA A 45 1.65 -12.40 -10.17
C ALA A 45 2.55 -12.56 -11.41
N GLU A 46 3.48 -11.61 -11.64
CA GLU A 46 4.45 -11.67 -12.73
C GLU A 46 5.33 -12.94 -12.66
N GLN A 47 5.89 -13.24 -11.48
CA GLN A 47 6.68 -14.46 -11.27
C GLN A 47 5.86 -15.71 -11.60
N HIS A 48 4.64 -15.81 -11.07
CA HIS A 48 3.79 -16.97 -11.29
C HIS A 48 3.37 -17.12 -12.76
N ARG A 49 3.14 -16.01 -13.46
CA ARG A 49 2.89 -16.02 -14.91
C ARG A 49 4.08 -16.58 -15.68
N ARG A 50 5.31 -16.19 -15.32
CA ARG A 50 6.54 -16.69 -15.97
C ARG A 50 6.75 -18.18 -15.74
N GLU A 51 6.50 -18.66 -14.52
CA GLU A 51 6.56 -20.09 -14.18
C GLU A 51 5.62 -20.94 -15.03
N ARG A 52 4.42 -20.40 -15.34
CA ARG A 52 3.42 -21.07 -16.20
C ARG A 52 3.71 -20.96 -17.70
N GLY A 53 4.72 -20.18 -18.11
CA GLY A 53 5.09 -20.00 -19.52
C GLY A 53 4.06 -19.21 -20.35
N GLU A 54 3.20 -18.43 -19.70
CA GLU A 54 2.11 -17.69 -20.36
C GLU A 54 2.64 -16.44 -21.09
N ARG A 55 2.55 -16.42 -22.44
CA ARG A 55 2.89 -15.25 -23.28
C ARG A 55 1.63 -14.41 -23.56
N SER A 56 1.39 -13.46 -22.65
CA SER A 56 0.54 -12.25 -22.69
C SER A 56 -0.70 -12.19 -23.60
N GLU A 57 -1.87 -12.15 -22.94
CA GLU A 57 -2.87 -11.06 -23.06
C GLU A 57 -3.53 -10.70 -21.70
N ASP A 58 -3.29 -11.46 -20.61
CA ASP A 58 -4.19 -11.47 -19.46
C ASP A 58 -3.65 -10.84 -18.16
N LEU A 59 -2.63 -9.98 -18.23
CA LEU A 59 -2.14 -9.23 -17.06
C LEU A 59 -3.29 -8.45 -16.37
N SER A 60 -4.30 -8.04 -17.14
CA SER A 60 -5.48 -7.34 -16.65
C SER A 60 -6.44 -8.21 -15.82
N SER A 61 -6.48 -9.54 -16.02
CA SER A 61 -7.28 -10.43 -15.19
C SER A 61 -6.57 -10.72 -13.87
N GLU A 62 -5.25 -10.91 -13.91
CA GLU A 62 -4.42 -11.13 -12.74
C GLU A 62 -4.36 -9.88 -11.85
N LEU A 63 -4.25 -8.69 -12.47
CA LEU A 63 -4.43 -7.39 -11.82
C LEU A 63 -5.77 -7.27 -11.10
N ARG A 64 -6.86 -7.75 -11.72
CA ARG A 64 -8.19 -7.73 -11.08
C ARG A 64 -8.26 -8.65 -9.87
N VAL A 65 -7.67 -9.83 -9.94
CA VAL A 65 -7.60 -10.78 -8.81
C VAL A 65 -6.78 -10.19 -7.66
N VAL A 66 -5.60 -9.64 -7.96
CA VAL A 66 -4.71 -9.00 -6.98
C VAL A 66 -5.38 -7.79 -6.33
N LEU A 67 -5.98 -6.89 -7.11
CA LEU A 67 -6.63 -5.70 -6.56
C LEU A 67 -7.92 -6.03 -5.79
N SER A 68 -8.65 -7.09 -6.17
CA SER A 68 -9.88 -7.51 -5.49
C SER A 68 -9.62 -8.01 -4.07
N SER A 69 -8.48 -8.63 -3.78
CA SER A 69 -8.16 -9.15 -2.45
C SER A 69 -7.83 -8.03 -1.44
N HIS A 70 -7.30 -6.90 -1.94
CA HIS A 70 -6.92 -5.76 -1.11
C HIS A 70 -8.08 -4.86 -0.68
N LEU A 71 -9.17 -4.82 -1.46
CA LEU A 71 -10.33 -3.96 -1.18
C LEU A 71 -11.17 -4.45 0.01
N THR A 72 -11.01 -5.70 0.45
CA THR A 72 -11.82 -6.30 1.54
C THR A 72 -11.02 -6.61 2.80
N SER A 73 -9.72 -6.26 2.84
CA SER A 73 -8.87 -6.62 3.97
C SER A 73 -8.97 -5.59 5.10
N GLY A 74 -9.61 -5.98 6.21
CA GLY A 74 -9.69 -5.19 7.44
C GLY A 74 -10.92 -5.51 8.29
N ALA A 75 -10.84 -5.25 9.59
CA ALA A 75 -12.04 -5.27 10.43
C ALA A 75 -13.06 -4.25 9.90
N PRO A 76 -14.37 -4.56 9.91
CA PRO A 76 -15.40 -3.61 9.50
C PRO A 76 -15.23 -2.29 10.24
N ARG A 77 -15.05 -1.19 9.51
CA ARG A 77 -15.01 0.16 10.07
C ARG A 77 -16.25 0.92 9.64
N PRO A 78 -16.80 1.79 10.51
CA PRO A 78 -17.82 2.75 10.09
C PRO A 78 -17.34 3.54 8.86
N PRO A 79 -18.23 3.85 7.91
CA PRO A 79 -17.88 4.67 6.76
C PRO A 79 -17.42 6.06 7.26
N ARG A 80 -16.32 6.53 6.68
CA ARG A 80 -15.73 7.85 6.98
C ARG A 80 -15.50 8.58 5.65
N PRO A 81 -15.47 9.93 5.66
CA PRO A 81 -15.01 10.69 4.51
C PRO A 81 -13.62 10.17 4.09
N VAL A 82 -13.44 9.95 2.80
CA VAL A 82 -12.17 9.50 2.24
C VAL A 82 -11.45 10.75 1.75
N GLU A 83 -10.27 11.01 2.31
CA GLU A 83 -9.36 12.02 1.77
C GLU A 83 -8.55 11.40 0.63
N ASP A 84 -8.22 12.23 -0.36
CA ASP A 84 -7.24 11.85 -1.37
C ASP A 84 -5.85 11.97 -0.77
N LEU A 85 -5.16 10.83 -0.63
CA LEU A 85 -3.84 10.71 0.00
C LEU A 85 -2.73 10.49 -1.02
N GLY A 86 -3.05 10.54 -2.33
CA GLY A 86 -2.09 10.27 -3.41
C GLY A 86 -0.90 11.23 -3.41
N ASP A 87 -1.12 12.51 -3.06
CA ASP A 87 -0.10 13.55 -3.05
C ASP A 87 0.71 13.63 -1.74
N ASN A 88 0.46 12.73 -0.78
CA ASN A 88 1.19 12.74 0.50
C ASN A 88 2.69 12.42 0.30
N GLU A 89 3.55 13.01 1.13
CA GLU A 89 5.01 12.79 1.09
C GLU A 89 5.42 11.31 1.11
N LEU A 90 4.76 10.49 1.93
CA LEU A 90 5.04 9.04 2.01
C LEU A 90 4.57 8.30 0.75
N SER A 91 3.49 8.77 0.11
CA SER A 91 3.04 8.23 -1.18
C SER A 91 4.06 8.54 -2.28
N ASN A 92 4.51 9.80 -2.36
CA ASN A 92 5.56 10.23 -3.28
C ASN A 92 6.91 9.52 -3.04
N GLU A 93 7.23 9.18 -1.80
CA GLU A 93 8.40 8.37 -1.46
C GLU A 93 8.27 6.94 -1.97
N LEU A 94 7.12 6.29 -1.73
CA LEU A 94 6.85 4.97 -2.25
C LEU A 94 6.93 4.93 -3.79
N ASP A 95 6.35 5.91 -4.47
CA ASP A 95 6.40 5.99 -5.94
C ASP A 95 7.84 6.14 -6.46
N ARG A 96 8.68 6.93 -5.78
CA ARG A 96 10.11 7.04 -6.11
C ARG A 96 10.84 5.71 -5.94
N ILE A 97 10.64 5.01 -4.82
CA ILE A 97 11.22 3.68 -4.58
C ILE A 97 10.76 2.70 -5.67
N CYS A 98 9.47 2.69 -5.98
CA CYS A 98 8.92 1.83 -7.03
C CYS A 98 9.52 2.13 -8.41
N ALA A 99 9.72 3.41 -8.75
CA ALA A 99 10.34 3.79 -10.01
C ALA A 99 11.81 3.39 -10.08
N GLU A 100 12.58 3.60 -9.00
CA GLU A 100 13.99 3.23 -8.90
C GLU A 100 14.21 1.72 -9.10
N HIS A 101 13.32 0.90 -8.56
CA HIS A 101 13.41 -0.55 -8.63
C HIS A 101 12.66 -1.19 -9.82
N GLY A 102 12.05 -0.39 -10.69
CA GLY A 102 11.43 -0.88 -11.93
C GLY A 102 10.06 -1.55 -11.76
N PHE A 103 9.32 -1.26 -10.69
CA PHE A 103 7.98 -1.81 -10.44
C PHE A 103 6.94 -1.46 -11.53
N SER A 104 7.22 -0.46 -12.37
CA SER A 104 6.36 -0.07 -13.51
C SER A 104 6.63 -0.87 -14.79
N ARG A 105 7.72 -1.66 -14.83
CA ARG A 105 8.20 -2.39 -16.01
C ARG A 105 8.63 -3.82 -15.62
N LEU A 106 7.75 -4.51 -14.90
CA LEU A 106 8.03 -5.85 -14.35
C LEU A 106 8.33 -6.89 -15.43
N ASP A 107 7.73 -6.73 -16.61
CA ASP A 107 7.94 -7.53 -17.81
C ASP A 107 9.37 -7.43 -18.36
N ASP A 108 10.03 -6.28 -18.19
CA ASP A 108 11.41 -6.06 -18.62
C ASP A 108 12.46 -6.60 -17.64
N LEU A 109 12.06 -6.87 -16.39
CA LEU A 109 12.98 -7.36 -15.37
C LEU A 109 13.39 -8.81 -15.64
N THR A 110 14.62 -9.18 -15.26
CA THR A 110 15.05 -10.58 -15.26
C THR A 110 14.36 -11.35 -14.13
N ILE A 111 14.43 -12.69 -14.16
CA ILE A 111 13.93 -13.54 -13.06
C ILE A 111 14.60 -13.14 -11.73
N ASP A 112 15.91 -12.95 -11.74
CA ASP A 112 16.67 -12.52 -10.56
C ASP A 112 16.28 -11.11 -10.11
N GLY A 113 16.00 -10.21 -11.05
CA GLY A 113 15.51 -8.86 -10.77
C GLY A 113 14.16 -8.90 -10.05
N LEU A 114 13.20 -9.69 -10.52
CA LEU A 114 11.91 -9.86 -9.84
C LEU A 114 12.05 -10.45 -8.44
N ALA A 115 12.91 -11.47 -8.28
CA ALA A 115 13.17 -12.09 -6.98
C ALA A 115 13.86 -11.16 -5.96
N SER A 116 14.47 -10.06 -6.40
CA SER A 116 14.99 -9.03 -5.51
C SER A 116 13.93 -8.08 -4.96
N LEU A 117 12.76 -7.98 -5.61
CA LEU A 117 11.69 -7.05 -5.21
C LEU A 117 10.80 -7.59 -4.07
N GLU A 118 10.92 -8.88 -3.74
CA GLU A 118 10.17 -9.52 -2.63
C GLU A 118 10.95 -9.56 -1.31
N ARG A 119 12.24 -9.23 -1.32
CA ARG A 119 13.14 -9.31 -0.16
C ARG A 119 13.31 -7.95 0.49
#